data_AF-A0A9P6YL49-F1
#
_entry.id   AF-A0A9P6YL49-F1
#
_cell.length_a   1.000
_cell.length_b   1.000
_cell.length_c   1.000
_cell.angle_alpha   90.00
_cell.angle_beta   90.00
_cell.angle_gamma   90.00
#
_symmetry.space_group_name_H-M   'P 1'
#
loop_
_entity.id
_entity.type
_entity.pdbx_description
1 polymer ?
#
loop_
_entity_poly.entity_id
_entity_poly.type
_entity_poly.pdbx_seq_one_letter_code
_entity_poly.pdbx_strand_id
1 'polypeptide(L)'
;MDQQIESLQQELVDIASLKVGIRWREHGEKSAGYLKRIHRVRTIKQTINCLQNPTFELTVSSRTLLIEVSQAFYQELYSEDPVAEHDIDCYLQDITDLPQLTEDDRRYLISPITIEDIIEQ
;
A
#
# COMPACT_ATOMS: atom_id res chain seq x y z
N MET A 1 12.03 -13.93 -42.42
CA MET A 1 10.76 -14.14 -41.67
C MET A 1 10.69 -13.12 -40.54
N ASP A 2 11.74 -12.99 -39.72
CA ASP A 2 11.78 -12.05 -38.58
C ASP A 2 11.64 -10.58 -38.96
N GLN A 3 12.26 -10.12 -40.06
CA GLN A 3 12.12 -8.73 -40.55
C GLN A 3 10.69 -8.33 -40.91
N GLN A 4 9.87 -9.28 -41.37
CA GLN A 4 8.47 -9.00 -41.70
C GLN A 4 7.63 -8.88 -40.42
N ILE A 5 7.95 -9.66 -39.39
CA ILE A 5 7.30 -9.57 -38.08
C ILE A 5 7.66 -8.25 -37.40
N GLU A 6 8.94 -7.86 -37.44
CA GLU A 6 9.43 -6.59 -36.90
C GLU A 6 8.77 -5.39 -37.59
N SER A 7 8.67 -5.40 -38.92
CA SER A 7 8.00 -4.35 -39.68
C SER A 7 6.52 -4.20 -39.29
N LEU A 8 5.81 -5.32 -39.10
CA LEU A 8 4.40 -5.30 -38.68
C LEU A 8 4.23 -4.78 -37.25
N GLN A 9 5.13 -5.18 -36.34
CA GLN A 9 5.12 -4.71 -34.96
C GLN A 9 5.38 -3.20 -34.89
N GLN A 10 6.33 -2.70 -35.69
CA GLN A 10 6.62 -1.27 -35.76
C GLN A 10 5.41 -0.48 -36.28
N GLU A 11 4.75 -0.96 -37.33
CA GLU A 11 3.55 -0.31 -37.87
C GLU A 11 2.40 -0.27 -36.85
N LEU A 12 2.21 -1.34 -36.08
CA LEU A 12 1.20 -1.37 -35.00
C LEU A 12 1.51 -0.36 -33.90
N VAL A 13 2.78 -0.24 -33.51
CA VAL A 13 3.25 0.74 -32.51
C VAL A 13 3.03 2.17 -33.00
N ASP A 14 3.33 2.44 -34.27
CA ASP A 14 3.16 3.76 -34.88
C ASP A 14 1.68 4.14 -34.95
N ILE A 15 0.82 3.20 -35.40
CA ILE A 15 -0.63 3.39 -35.43
C ILE A 15 -1.18 3.66 -34.02
N ALA A 16 -0.73 2.90 -33.01
CA ALA A 16 -1.14 3.10 -31.63
C ALA A 16 -0.74 4.48 -31.11
N SER A 17 0.50 4.91 -31.38
CA SER A 17 1.03 6.21 -30.98
C SER A 17 0.27 7.37 -31.64
N LEU A 18 -0.06 7.25 -32.93
CA LEU A 18 -0.87 8.24 -33.65
C LEU A 18 -2.29 8.35 -33.07
N LYS A 19 -2.94 7.22 -32.78
CA LYS A 19 -4.27 7.20 -32.16
C LYS A 19 -4.26 7.84 -30.78
N VAL A 20 -3.24 7.56 -29.97
CA VAL A 20 -3.05 8.18 -28.65
C VAL A 20 -2.84 9.69 -28.78
N GLY A 21 -2.02 10.13 -29.74
CA GLY A 21 -1.76 11.56 -29.98
C GLY A 21 -3.00 12.34 -30.43
N ILE A 22 -3.83 11.78 -31.32
CA ILE A 22 -5.11 12.38 -31.74
C ILE A 22 -6.06 12.47 -30.55
N ARG A 23 -6.24 11.37 -29.81
CA ARG A 23 -7.10 11.34 -28.62
C ARG A 23 -6.64 12.33 -27.56
N TRP A 24 -5.34 12.51 -27.33
CA TRP A 24 -4.82 13.50 -26.40
C TRP A 24 -5.03 14.95 -26.88
N ARG A 25 -4.96 15.23 -28.18
CA ARG A 25 -5.27 16.58 -28.67
C ARG A 25 -6.76 16.92 -28.58
N GLU A 26 -7.63 15.95 -28.83
CA GLU A 26 -9.09 16.14 -28.79
C GLU A 26 -9.67 16.07 -27.36
N HIS A 27 -9.10 15.22 -26.51
CA HIS A 27 -9.60 14.88 -25.18
C HIS A 27 -8.52 14.98 -24.10
N GLY A 28 -7.43 15.71 -24.34
CA GLY A 28 -6.39 15.94 -23.32
C GLY A 28 -6.82 16.98 -22.29
N GLU A 29 -5.84 17.45 -21.51
CA GLU A 29 -6.01 18.35 -20.36
C GLU A 29 -6.71 19.69 -20.65
N LYS A 30 -6.99 20.05 -21.91
CA LYS A 30 -7.68 21.29 -22.28
C LYS A 30 -9.19 21.11 -22.46
N SER A 31 -9.70 19.88 -22.55
CA SER A 31 -11.13 19.63 -22.69
C SER A 31 -11.80 19.63 -21.31
N ALA A 32 -12.49 20.72 -20.97
CA ALA A 32 -13.22 20.84 -19.71
C ALA A 32 -14.26 19.71 -19.51
N GLY A 33 -14.90 19.24 -20.59
CA GLY A 33 -15.83 18.10 -20.55
C GLY A 33 -15.14 16.77 -20.25
N TYR A 34 -13.94 16.57 -20.80
CA TYR A 34 -13.11 15.40 -20.48
C TYR A 34 -12.65 15.44 -19.02
N LEU A 35 -12.10 16.57 -18.56
CA LEU A 35 -11.67 16.75 -17.17
C LEU A 35 -12.82 16.51 -16.18
N LYS A 36 -14.01 17.07 -16.44
CA LYS A 36 -15.21 16.84 -15.62
C LYS A 36 -15.59 15.35 -15.58
N ARG A 37 -15.48 14.64 -16.70
CA ARG A 37 -15.78 13.20 -16.78
C ARG A 37 -14.76 12.38 -16.01
N ILE A 38 -13.47 12.65 -16.18
CA ILE A 38 -12.39 11.98 -15.44
C ILE A 38 -12.52 12.25 -13.95
N HIS A 39 -12.78 13.49 -13.54
CA HIS A 39 -13.05 13.83 -12.15
C HIS A 39 -14.23 13.03 -11.61
N ARG A 40 -15.38 13.01 -12.31
CA ARG A 40 -16.54 12.22 -11.89
C ARG A 40 -16.23 10.73 -11.74
N VAL A 41 -15.54 10.14 -12.71
CA VAL A 41 -15.13 8.73 -12.66
C VAL A 41 -14.22 8.49 -11.46
N ARG A 42 -13.25 9.38 -11.21
CA ARG A 42 -12.34 9.29 -10.07
C ARG A 42 -13.09 9.44 -8.74
N THR A 43 -13.97 10.43 -8.62
CA THR A 43 -14.80 10.62 -7.42
C THR A 43 -15.60 9.37 -7.11
N ILE A 44 -16.27 8.77 -8.09
CA ILE A 44 -17.05 7.54 -7.88
C ILE A 44 -16.15 6.39 -7.43
N LYS A 45 -14.99 6.21 -8.05
CA LYS A 45 -14.04 5.15 -7.69
C LYS A 45 -13.39 5.34 -6.31
N GLN A 46 -13.21 6.58 -5.88
CA GLN A 46 -12.60 6.93 -4.60
C GLN A 46 -13.63 7.09 -3.47
N THR A 47 -14.93 6.98 -3.77
CA THR A 47 -15.98 7.09 -2.75
C THR A 47 -16.44 5.71 -2.34
N ILE A 48 -16.35 5.41 -1.04
CA ILE A 48 -16.98 4.25 -0.44
C ILE A 48 -18.48 4.58 -0.29
N ASN A 49 -19.32 3.92 -1.09
CA ASN A 49 -20.78 4.16 -1.09
C ASN A 49 -21.53 3.25 -0.10
N CYS A 50 -20.97 2.08 0.20
CA CYS A 50 -21.50 1.15 1.17
C CYS A 50 -20.39 0.31 1.80
N LEU A 51 -20.64 -0.17 3.02
CA LEU A 51 -19.81 -1.14 3.73
C LEU A 51 -20.70 -2.21 4.32
N GLN A 52 -20.18 -3.43 4.47
CA GLN A 52 -20.85 -4.46 5.26
C GLN A 52 -20.37 -4.37 6.70
N ASN A 53 -21.32 -4.31 7.62
CA ASN A 53 -21.03 -4.38 9.04
C ASN A 53 -20.82 -5.87 9.43
N PRO A 54 -19.64 -6.26 9.94
CA PRO A 54 -19.34 -7.64 10.28
C PRO A 54 -20.15 -8.16 11.48
N THR A 55 -20.60 -7.29 12.38
CA THR A 55 -21.34 -7.67 13.59
C THR A 55 -22.81 -8.02 13.32
N PHE A 56 -23.43 -7.36 12.34
CA PHE A 56 -24.86 -7.49 12.07
C PHE A 56 -25.17 -8.03 10.66
N GLU A 57 -24.14 -8.29 9.84
CA GLU A 57 -24.24 -8.66 8.41
C GLU A 57 -25.10 -7.67 7.58
N LEU A 58 -25.20 -6.43 8.03
CA LEU A 58 -26.01 -5.40 7.38
C LEU A 58 -25.14 -4.51 6.50
N THR A 59 -25.62 -4.22 5.29
CA THR A 59 -24.98 -3.24 4.41
C THR A 59 -25.41 -1.83 4.82
N VAL A 60 -24.45 -1.01 5.23
CA VAL A 60 -24.64 0.39 5.58
C VAL A 60 -24.21 1.29 4.44
N SER A 61 -24.95 2.38 4.20
CA SER A 61 -24.66 3.37 3.16
C SER A 61 -24.74 4.82 3.65
N SER A 62 -25.29 5.04 4.86
CA SER A 62 -25.27 6.36 5.51
C SER A 62 -23.84 6.73 5.88
N ARG A 63 -23.43 7.97 5.60
CA ARG A 63 -22.07 8.46 5.91
C ARG A 63 -21.68 8.28 7.37
N THR A 64 -22.59 8.53 8.31
CA THR A 64 -22.33 8.36 9.75
C THR A 64 -22.03 6.89 10.06
N LEU A 65 -22.87 5.98 9.58
CA LEU A 65 -22.68 4.54 9.76
C LEU A 65 -21.42 4.03 9.06
N LEU A 66 -21.09 4.55 7.87
CA LEU A 66 -19.85 4.21 7.17
C LEU A 66 -18.62 4.54 8.02
N ILE A 67 -18.61 5.70 8.66
CA ILE A 67 -17.51 6.12 9.54
C ILE A 67 -17.45 5.20 10.77
N GLU A 68 -18.58 4.96 11.44
CA GLU A 68 -18.64 4.10 12.63
C GLU A 68 -18.16 2.67 12.34
N VAL A 69 -18.66 2.04 11.27
CA VAL A 69 -18.24 0.69 10.87
C VAL A 69 -16.76 0.65 10.48
N SER A 70 -16.27 1.67 9.76
CA SER A 70 -14.85 1.75 9.41
C SER A 70 -13.97 1.88 10.64
N GLN A 71 -14.36 2.72 11.60
CA GLN A 71 -13.62 2.92 12.83
C GLN A 71 -13.57 1.64 13.66
N ALA A 72 -14.70 0.97 13.87
CA ALA A 72 -14.75 -0.29 14.60
C ALA A 72 -13.84 -1.35 13.96
N PHE A 73 -13.91 -1.50 12.62
CA PHE A 73 -13.08 -2.44 11.89
C PHE A 73 -11.58 -2.17 12.07
N TYR A 74 -11.13 -0.92 11.90
CA TYR A 74 -9.71 -0.61 12.05
C TYR A 74 -9.25 -0.62 13.50
N GLN A 75 -10.13 -0.31 14.46
CA GLN A 75 -9.82 -0.46 15.88
C GLN A 75 -9.54 -1.93 16.21
N GLU A 76 -10.37 -2.85 15.73
CA GLU A 76 -10.16 -4.28 15.90
C GLU A 76 -8.88 -4.76 15.18
N LEU A 77 -8.68 -4.36 13.92
CA LEU A 77 -7.50 -4.77 13.13
C LEU A 77 -6.16 -4.32 13.74
N TYR A 78 -6.15 -3.16 14.39
CA TYR A 78 -4.97 -2.61 15.07
C TYR A 78 -5.02 -2.81 16.59
N SER A 79 -5.93 -3.63 17.10
CA SER A 79 -5.88 -4.06 18.49
C SER A 79 -4.78 -5.10 18.65
N GLU A 80 -4.14 -5.10 19.81
CA GLU A 80 -3.11 -6.09 20.14
C GLU A 80 -3.77 -7.46 20.30
N ASP A 81 -3.21 -8.48 19.66
CA ASP A 81 -3.57 -9.87 19.93
C ASP A 81 -3.01 -10.23 21.32
N PRO A 82 -3.87 -10.56 22.30
CA PRO A 82 -3.40 -10.88 23.64
C PRO A 82 -2.59 -12.17 23.60
N VAL A 83 -1.32 -12.08 23.99
CA VAL A 83 -0.44 -13.24 24.16
C VAL A 83 -0.65 -13.81 25.56
N ALA A 84 -0.81 -15.13 25.68
CA ALA A 84 -0.92 -15.76 26.99
C ALA A 84 0.43 -15.64 27.73
N GLU A 85 0.39 -15.31 29.02
CA GLU A 85 1.59 -15.17 29.85
C GLU A 85 2.45 -16.45 29.84
N HIS A 86 1.80 -17.61 29.74
CA HIS A 86 2.48 -18.90 29.58
C HIS A 86 3.32 -19.01 28.30
N ASP A 87 2.83 -18.47 27.18
CA ASP A 87 3.58 -18.50 25.92
C ASP A 87 4.81 -17.59 25.99
N ILE A 88 4.69 -16.47 26.73
CA ILE A 88 5.82 -15.59 27.04
C ILE A 88 6.85 -16.34 27.88
N ASP A 89 6.42 -17.04 28.93
CA ASP A 89 7.32 -17.82 29.79
C ASP A 89 8.03 -18.95 29.03
N CYS A 90 7.31 -19.67 28.16
CA CYS A 90 7.90 -20.69 27.28
C CYS A 90 8.94 -20.08 26.33
N TYR A 91 8.61 -18.97 25.68
CA TYR A 91 9.55 -18.27 24.81
C TYR A 91 10.80 -17.82 25.57
N LEU A 92 10.64 -17.25 26.77
CA LEU A 92 11.74 -16.80 27.60
C LEU A 92 12.64 -17.96 28.04
N GLN A 93 12.07 -19.11 28.37
CA GLN A 93 12.84 -20.33 28.65
C GLN A 93 13.65 -20.78 27.44
N ASP A 94 13.03 -20.83 26.25
CA ASP A 94 13.68 -21.26 25.01
C ASP A 94 14.86 -20.35 24.60
N ILE A 95 14.78 -19.04 24.86
CA ILE A 95 15.85 -18.10 24.51
C ILE A 95 16.94 -17.99 25.58
N THR A 96 16.77 -18.59 26.76
CA THR A 96 17.74 -18.47 27.87
C THR A 96 19.09 -19.09 27.50
N ASP A 97 19.07 -20.14 26.68
CA ASP A 97 20.26 -20.87 26.23
C ASP A 97 20.92 -20.26 24.97
N LEU A 98 20.39 -19.14 24.45
CA LEU A 98 20.99 -18.48 23.31
C LEU A 98 22.29 -17.75 23.69
N PRO A 99 23.27 -17.65 22.77
CA PRO A 99 24.47 -16.85 22.98
C PRO A 99 24.10 -15.41 23.35
N GLN A 100 24.52 -14.97 24.53
CA GLN A 100 24.32 -13.58 24.96
C GLN A 100 25.49 -12.72 24.50
N LEU A 101 25.19 -11.48 24.11
CA LEU A 101 26.19 -10.48 23.79
C LEU A 101 27.07 -10.21 25.02
N THR A 102 28.38 -10.01 24.78
CA THR A 102 29.27 -9.56 25.84
C THR A 102 28.88 -8.16 26.30
N GLU A 103 29.26 -7.79 27.52
CA GLU A 103 28.98 -6.45 28.06
C GLU A 103 29.60 -5.35 27.17
N ASP A 104 30.75 -5.62 26.56
CA ASP A 104 31.40 -4.71 25.63
C ASP A 104 30.62 -4.55 24.32
N ASP A 105 30.16 -5.65 23.72
CA ASP A 105 29.32 -5.61 22.52
C ASP A 105 27.98 -4.90 22.78
N ARG A 106 27.38 -5.14 23.95
CA ARG A 106 26.15 -4.45 24.37
C ARG A 106 26.37 -2.94 24.45
N ARG A 107 27.47 -2.51 25.06
CA ARG A 107 27.81 -1.08 25.19
C ARG A 107 28.09 -0.44 23.84
N TYR A 108 28.75 -1.15 22.94
CA TYR A 108 29.00 -0.69 21.58
C TYR A 108 27.68 -0.50 20.82
N LEU A 109 26.78 -1.48 20.84
CA LEU A 109 25.51 -1.44 20.10
C LEU A 109 24.53 -0.36 20.57
N ILE A 110 24.58 0.03 21.86
CA ILE A 110 23.75 1.12 22.40
C ILE A 110 24.45 2.49 22.36
N SER A 111 25.71 2.54 21.92
CA SER A 111 26.43 3.80 21.82
C SER A 111 25.91 4.64 20.65
N PRO A 112 25.89 5.98 20.78
CA PRO A 112 25.52 6.84 19.67
C PRO A 112 26.45 6.63 18.48
N ILE A 113 25.89 6.54 17.27
CA ILE A 113 26.67 6.44 16.03
C ILE A 113 27.61 7.64 15.89
N THR A 114 28.88 7.38 15.58
CA THR A 114 29.89 8.42 15.38
C THR A 114 30.02 8.79 13.90
N ILE A 115 30.70 9.90 13.60
CA ILE A 115 30.97 10.30 12.21
C ILE A 115 31.97 9.33 11.57
N GLU A 116 32.94 8.84 12.33
CA GLU A 116 33.87 7.80 11.89
C GLU A 116 33.13 6.53 11.44
N ASP A 117 32.11 6.05 12.18
CA ASP A 117 31.30 4.88 11.80
C ASP A 117 30.56 5.07 10.45
N ILE A 118 30.24 6.32 10.10
CA ILE A 118 29.56 6.66 8.83
C ILE A 118 30.56 6.72 7.67
N ILE A 119 31.81 7.12 7.96
CA ILE A 119 32.87 7.27 6.95
C ILE A 119 33.55 5.93 6.64
N GLU A 120 33.58 4.98 7.59
CA GLU A 120 34.17 3.65 7.44
C GLU A 120 33.22 2.59 6.80
N GLN A 121 32.04 2.97 6.32
CA GLN A 121 31.14 2.10 5.55
C GLN A 121 31.59 1.83 4.10
#